data_AF-A0A7H0GYW0-F1
#
_entry.id   AF-A0A7H0GYW0-F1
#
_cell.length_a   1.000
_cell.length_b   1.000
_cell.length_c   1.000
_cell.angle_alpha   90.00
_cell.angle_beta   90.00
_cell.angle_gamma   90.00
#
_symmetry.space_group_name_H-M   'P 1'
#
loop_
_entity.id
_entity.type
_entity.pdbx_description
1 polymer ?
#
loop_
_entity_poly.entity_id
_entity_poly.type
_entity_poly.pdbx_seq_one_letter_code
_entity_poly.pdbx_strand_id
1 'polypeptide(L)'
;MALAALLPLVLFRSWLWLTDYVTDRPPNPYGFLVYKATPSGVFTPALSPMREVWTALLPAGDISFEGMSYVGLVATGVLLVSGMRVAQHVWKRRGHKLRLRRAMPTPLYTALWASGLLLIFSFGIPFIFPMFSGLEKYLGPLKQLRALGRFAWPFYFVFTTYTAYYLYRLWRYQRQRKVAVLALPWLPLLLLLWAGEAWINIATKAKEVAQGAGARAYMSRENNLLVQHLSWASRQPSDFQAILPLPYFNNGSDKIALPGSESSIAQVYKLSIATGLPQLSSYMPRASVGQVLQHVQLLSSPLLDKDLVSHFPSPKPILLLVAEGVLSPAEQRLVSLARPLISSPEVKLYELSLAALTATTRAQEKAKAANLLPTLPVRANGVRATTSKGVFLQSFDTSPDRRGRLGAGAFYEPAEKFSILYDGPVPAPADTGRYEVSVWIHGKMDEGYGNMQVKQYADGALIDHQLADARLSTDIDGDWVRVALPIRVKPRVDRLEVLYDNSELLVDDLLIRPLDTDVYWYDEQRRLILNGYSIEP
;
A
#
# COMPACT_ATOMS: atom_id res chain seq x y z
N MET A 1 -30.98 -20.55 8.57
CA MET A 1 -30.38 -19.24 8.21
C MET A 1 -29.05 -19.00 8.91
N ALA A 2 -28.97 -19.09 10.24
CA ALA A 2 -27.69 -18.93 10.97
C ALA A 2 -26.61 -19.93 10.50
N LEU A 3 -26.94 -21.21 10.33
CA LEU A 3 -26.00 -22.21 9.81
C LEU A 3 -25.46 -21.83 8.42
N ALA A 4 -26.33 -21.39 7.50
CA ALA A 4 -25.91 -20.98 6.15
C ALA A 4 -25.01 -19.73 6.15
N ALA A 5 -25.13 -18.86 7.16
CA ALA A 5 -24.27 -17.68 7.30
C ALA A 5 -22.94 -17.99 8.01
N LEU A 6 -22.97 -18.84 9.04
CA LEU A 6 -21.81 -19.12 9.89
C LEU A 6 -20.93 -20.25 9.35
N LEU A 7 -21.52 -21.27 8.73
CA LEU A 7 -20.76 -22.44 8.26
C LEU A 7 -19.64 -22.07 7.29
N PRO A 8 -19.83 -21.22 6.26
CA PRO A 8 -18.74 -20.83 5.38
C PRO A 8 -17.61 -20.09 6.12
N LEU A 9 -17.96 -19.24 7.09
CA LEU A 9 -16.99 -18.51 7.89
C LEU A 9 -16.16 -19.45 8.77
N VAL A 10 -16.81 -20.43 9.42
CA VAL A 10 -16.14 -21.43 10.25
C VAL A 10 -15.24 -22.33 9.41
N LEU A 11 -15.73 -22.83 8.27
CA LEU A 11 -14.94 -23.67 7.36
C LEU A 11 -13.73 -22.92 6.83
N PHE A 12 -13.92 -21.68 6.36
CA PHE A 12 -12.83 -20.85 5.86
C PHE A 12 -11.81 -20.53 6.96
N ARG A 13 -12.27 -20.17 8.17
CA ARG A 13 -11.37 -19.89 9.30
C ARG A 13 -10.59 -21.13 9.74
N SER A 14 -11.24 -22.29 9.76
CA SER A 14 -10.59 -23.57 10.10
C SER A 14 -9.56 -23.95 9.05
N TRP A 15 -9.88 -23.79 7.76
CA TRP A 15 -8.94 -24.01 6.67
C TRP A 15 -7.70 -23.13 6.80
N LEU A 16 -7.86 -21.83 7.06
CA LEU A 16 -6.73 -20.92 7.28
C LEU A 16 -5.89 -21.37 8.48
N TRP A 17 -6.51 -21.73 9.60
CA TRP A 17 -5.78 -22.18 10.78
C TRP A 17 -4.97 -23.48 10.54
N LEU A 18 -5.46 -24.37 9.67
CA LEU A 18 -4.80 -25.63 9.33
C LEU A 18 -3.72 -25.50 8.25
N THR A 19 -3.75 -24.45 7.43
CA THR A 19 -2.90 -24.35 6.22
C THR A 19 -1.98 -23.13 6.19
N ASP A 20 -2.29 -22.06 6.94
CA ASP A 20 -1.50 -20.84 6.97
C ASP A 20 -0.52 -20.88 8.16
N TYR A 21 0.73 -21.23 7.87
CA TYR A 21 1.82 -21.24 8.87
C TYR A 21 2.44 -19.85 9.08
N VAL A 22 2.02 -18.84 8.31
CA VAL A 22 2.53 -17.47 8.40
C VAL A 22 1.81 -16.72 9.50
N THR A 23 2.55 -16.29 10.53
CA THR A 23 1.99 -15.67 11.75
C THR A 23 2.17 -14.15 11.82
N ASP A 24 2.93 -13.55 10.91
CA ASP A 24 3.40 -12.15 11.00
C ASP A 24 2.76 -11.25 9.92
N ARG A 25 1.51 -11.52 9.55
CA ARG A 25 0.74 -10.65 8.66
C ARG A 25 0.30 -9.38 9.40
N PRO A 26 0.23 -8.22 8.74
CA PRO A 26 -0.19 -6.96 9.38
C PRO A 26 -1.57 -7.08 10.06
N PRO A 27 -1.68 -6.76 11.36
CA PRO A 27 -2.94 -6.86 12.08
C PRO A 27 -3.90 -5.71 11.73
N ASN A 28 -3.36 -4.53 11.39
CA ASN A 28 -4.12 -3.31 11.10
C ASN A 28 -3.86 -2.86 9.65
N PRO A 29 -4.57 -3.42 8.66
CA PRO A 29 -4.40 -3.01 7.27
C PRO A 29 -4.94 -1.60 7.03
N TYR A 30 -4.22 -0.82 6.25
CA TYR A 30 -4.65 0.54 5.91
C TYR A 30 -5.94 0.52 5.10
N GLY A 31 -6.84 1.47 5.38
CA GLY A 31 -7.89 1.85 4.45
C GLY A 31 -9.33 1.67 4.89
N PHE A 32 -9.57 1.13 6.10
CA PHE A 32 -10.91 0.88 6.64
C PHE A 32 -11.88 2.08 6.47
N LEU A 33 -11.48 3.29 6.85
CA LEU A 33 -12.29 4.51 6.67
C LEU A 33 -11.97 5.31 5.39
N VAL A 34 -10.98 4.87 4.61
CA VAL A 34 -10.51 5.53 3.39
C VAL A 34 -11.29 5.00 2.18
N TYR A 35 -11.43 3.68 2.07
CA TYR A 35 -12.10 3.01 0.95
C TYR A 35 -13.59 2.78 1.26
N LYS A 36 -14.28 3.85 1.66
CA LYS A 36 -15.73 3.85 1.92
C LYS A 36 -16.51 4.34 0.71
N ALA A 37 -17.78 3.94 0.65
CA ALA A 37 -18.74 4.51 -0.30
C ALA A 37 -19.21 5.88 0.18
N THR A 38 -19.72 6.67 -0.75
CA THR A 38 -20.43 7.93 -0.47
C THR A 38 -21.82 7.87 -1.09
N PRO A 39 -22.80 8.66 -0.62
CA PRO A 39 -24.09 8.77 -1.27
C PRO A 39 -23.96 9.13 -2.77
N SER A 40 -22.99 9.97 -3.13
CA SER A 40 -22.69 10.29 -4.53
C SER A 40 -22.24 9.06 -5.32
N GLY A 41 -21.37 8.20 -4.76
CA GLY A 41 -20.93 6.96 -5.41
C GLY A 41 -22.03 5.92 -5.66
N VAL A 42 -23.16 6.03 -4.95
CA VAL A 42 -24.28 5.09 -5.04
C VAL A 42 -25.46 5.65 -5.84
N PHE A 43 -25.74 6.95 -5.73
CA PHE A 43 -26.96 7.55 -6.27
C PHE A 43 -26.74 8.52 -7.44
N THR A 44 -25.48 8.80 -7.82
CA THR A 44 -25.15 9.67 -8.96
C THR A 44 -24.27 8.96 -9.99
N PRO A 45 -24.36 9.31 -11.29
CA PRO A 45 -23.55 8.68 -12.33
C PRO A 45 -22.05 8.74 -12.00
N ALA A 46 -21.36 7.61 -12.19
CA ALA A 46 -19.93 7.46 -11.87
C ALA A 46 -19.03 7.46 -13.12
N LEU A 47 -19.54 7.05 -14.29
CA LEU A 47 -18.76 6.91 -15.52
C LEU A 47 -19.10 8.01 -16.55
N SER A 48 -18.12 8.40 -17.35
CA SER A 48 -18.33 9.25 -18.53
C SER A 48 -19.18 8.54 -19.60
N PRO A 49 -19.98 9.28 -20.38
CA PRO A 49 -20.15 10.74 -20.36
C PRO A 49 -21.18 11.24 -19.32
N MET A 50 -21.97 10.35 -18.70
CA MET A 50 -23.07 10.74 -17.80
C MET A 50 -22.59 11.47 -16.55
N ARG A 51 -21.38 11.13 -16.05
CA ARG A 51 -20.74 11.84 -14.95
C ARG A 51 -20.56 13.32 -15.25
N GLU A 52 -20.01 13.65 -16.42
CA GLU A 52 -19.70 15.03 -16.85
C GLU A 52 -20.97 15.87 -16.97
N VAL A 53 -22.01 15.30 -17.60
CA VAL A 53 -23.33 15.93 -17.70
C VAL A 53 -23.92 16.20 -16.32
N TRP A 54 -23.82 15.24 -15.40
CA TRP A 54 -24.31 15.40 -14.03
C TRP A 54 -23.55 16.50 -13.27
N THR A 55 -22.22 16.49 -13.32
CA THR A 55 -21.36 17.47 -12.63
C THR A 55 -21.54 18.90 -13.16
N ALA A 56 -21.90 19.05 -14.44
CA ALA A 56 -22.21 20.36 -15.01
C ALA A 56 -23.53 20.95 -14.46
N LEU A 57 -24.46 20.10 -14.00
CA LEU A 57 -25.77 20.51 -13.52
C LEU A 57 -25.85 20.61 -11.99
N LEU A 58 -25.16 19.72 -11.27
CA LEU A 58 -25.21 19.62 -9.82
C LEU A 58 -23.81 19.39 -9.25
N PRO A 59 -23.45 20.06 -8.13
CA PRO A 59 -22.22 19.74 -7.41
C PRO A 59 -22.21 18.25 -7.05
N ALA A 60 -21.22 17.52 -7.54
CA ALA A 60 -21.02 16.13 -7.19
C ALA A 60 -19.63 15.99 -6.55
N GLY A 61 -19.59 15.44 -5.34
CA GLY A 61 -18.33 15.12 -4.68
C GLY A 61 -17.58 13.99 -5.40
N ASP A 62 -16.32 13.82 -5.06
CA ASP A 62 -15.47 12.77 -5.62
C ASP A 62 -16.04 11.38 -5.29
N ILE A 63 -15.93 10.48 -6.26
CA ILE A 63 -16.34 9.09 -6.11
C ILE A 63 -15.06 8.24 -6.06
N SER A 64 -14.84 7.59 -4.92
CA SER A 64 -13.78 6.60 -4.77
C SER A 64 -14.09 5.39 -5.65
N PHE A 65 -13.08 4.82 -6.31
CA PHE A 65 -13.24 3.62 -7.13
C PHE A 65 -13.89 2.47 -6.36
N GLU A 66 -13.42 2.24 -5.13
CA GLU A 66 -13.93 1.21 -4.21
C GLU A 66 -15.37 1.47 -3.73
N GLY A 67 -15.86 2.71 -3.85
CA GLY A 67 -17.22 3.12 -3.50
C GLY A 67 -18.17 3.24 -4.68
N MET A 68 -17.73 2.92 -5.90
CA MET A 68 -18.59 2.97 -7.10
C MET A 68 -19.64 1.86 -7.04
N SER A 69 -20.91 2.23 -6.84
CA SER A 69 -22.03 1.29 -6.75
C SER A 69 -23.33 1.94 -7.26
N TYR A 70 -23.20 2.67 -8.37
CA TYR A 70 -24.26 3.50 -8.91
C TYR A 70 -25.50 2.68 -9.32
N VAL A 71 -26.66 2.98 -8.73
CA VAL A 71 -27.92 2.24 -8.94
C VAL A 71 -28.74 2.68 -10.17
N GLY A 72 -28.38 3.78 -10.83
CA GLY A 72 -29.13 4.37 -11.95
C GLY A 72 -30.12 5.47 -11.51
N LEU A 73 -30.38 6.45 -12.39
CA LEU A 73 -31.25 7.60 -12.05
C LEU A 73 -32.68 7.16 -11.77
N VAL A 74 -33.16 6.16 -12.50
CA VAL A 74 -34.49 5.59 -12.30
C VAL A 74 -34.62 4.95 -10.91
N ALA A 75 -33.62 4.21 -10.47
CA ALA A 75 -33.60 3.62 -9.13
C ALA A 75 -33.49 4.71 -8.05
N THR A 76 -32.62 5.71 -8.24
CA THR A 76 -32.53 6.88 -7.34
C THR A 76 -33.88 7.60 -7.23
N GLY A 77 -34.59 7.81 -8.33
CA GLY A 77 -35.94 8.37 -8.34
C GLY A 77 -36.95 7.50 -7.57
N VAL A 78 -36.90 6.17 -7.76
CA VAL A 78 -37.73 5.23 -6.99
C VAL A 78 -37.42 5.30 -5.49
N LEU A 79 -36.16 5.49 -5.09
CA LEU A 79 -35.78 5.69 -3.69
C LEU A 79 -36.46 6.93 -3.12
N LEU A 80 -36.34 8.07 -3.81
CA LEU A 80 -36.93 9.34 -3.38
C LEU A 80 -38.44 9.22 -3.22
N VAL A 81 -39.14 8.68 -4.23
CA VAL A 81 -40.60 8.49 -4.16
C VAL A 81 -41.00 7.53 -3.05
N SER A 82 -40.26 6.43 -2.87
CA SER A 82 -40.52 5.46 -1.80
C SER A 82 -40.32 6.10 -0.42
N GLY A 83 -39.23 6.85 -0.23
CA GLY A 83 -38.93 7.58 1.00
C GLY A 83 -39.97 8.63 1.32
N MET A 84 -40.38 9.44 0.33
CA MET A 84 -41.45 10.44 0.48
C MET A 84 -42.76 9.80 0.92
N ARG A 85 -43.15 8.65 0.34
CA ARG A 85 -44.37 7.93 0.73
C ARG A 85 -44.29 7.41 2.16
N VAL A 86 -43.15 6.89 2.58
CA VAL A 86 -42.93 6.44 3.96
C VAL A 86 -43.01 7.63 4.92
N ALA A 87 -42.32 8.73 4.63
CA ALA A 87 -42.35 9.94 5.45
C ALA A 87 -43.76 10.53 5.56
N GLN A 88 -44.50 10.61 4.44
CA GLN A 88 -45.91 11.03 4.44
C GLN A 88 -46.79 10.10 5.28
N HIS A 89 -46.58 8.79 5.20
CA HIS A 89 -47.33 7.82 5.99
C HIS A 89 -47.06 7.95 7.49
N VAL A 90 -45.80 8.14 7.88
CA VAL A 90 -45.38 8.38 9.26
C VAL A 90 -45.96 9.69 9.78
N TRP A 91 -45.86 10.77 9.00
CA TRP A 91 -46.39 12.09 9.38
C TRP A 91 -47.91 12.06 9.57
N LYS A 92 -48.66 11.47 8.62
CA LYS A 92 -50.13 11.38 8.69
C LYS A 92 -50.64 10.44 9.80
N ARG A 93 -49.77 9.63 10.40
CA ARG A 93 -50.13 8.66 11.46
C ARG A 93 -49.47 8.92 12.81
N ARG A 94 -48.99 10.15 13.05
CA ARG A 94 -48.53 10.59 14.39
C ARG A 94 -49.64 10.35 15.42
N GLY A 95 -49.57 9.23 16.16
CA GLY A 95 -50.55 8.84 17.19
C GLY A 95 -51.09 7.39 17.12
N HIS A 96 -50.92 6.66 16.00
CA HIS A 96 -51.39 5.27 15.89
C HIS A 96 -50.24 4.28 15.60
N LYS A 97 -50.37 3.03 16.09
CA LYS A 97 -49.37 1.96 15.85
C LYS A 97 -49.05 1.86 14.36
N LEU A 98 -47.78 2.12 14.01
CA LEU A 98 -47.22 2.03 12.67
C LEU A 98 -47.32 0.59 12.14
N ARG A 99 -48.47 0.22 11.57
CA ARG A 99 -48.62 -1.02 10.81
C ARG A 99 -48.15 -0.76 9.39
N LEU A 100 -46.85 -0.90 9.13
CA LEU A 100 -46.34 -1.02 7.76
C LEU A 100 -46.97 -2.25 7.12
N ARG A 101 -48.00 -2.06 6.30
CA ARG A 101 -48.52 -3.13 5.44
C ARG A 101 -47.38 -3.59 4.53
N ARG A 102 -47.03 -4.88 4.57
CA ARG A 102 -46.05 -5.48 3.65
C ARG A 102 -46.61 -5.39 2.23
N ALA A 103 -46.21 -4.37 1.48
CA ALA A 103 -46.59 -4.17 0.08
C ALA A 103 -45.75 -5.05 -0.88
N MET A 104 -44.83 -5.83 -0.34
CA MET A 104 -43.80 -6.57 -1.06
C MET A 104 -43.71 -8.02 -0.54
N PRO A 105 -43.24 -8.98 -1.37
CA PRO A 105 -42.91 -10.32 -0.91
C PRO A 105 -41.92 -10.30 0.26
N THR A 106 -42.09 -11.20 1.22
CA THR A 106 -41.24 -11.29 2.41
C THR A 106 -39.75 -11.35 2.06
N PRO A 107 -39.28 -12.16 1.08
CA PRO A 107 -37.85 -12.23 0.76
C PRO A 107 -37.26 -10.90 0.28
N LEU A 108 -37.99 -10.15 -0.56
CA LEU A 108 -37.54 -8.85 -1.05
C LEU A 108 -37.51 -7.80 0.06
N TYR A 109 -38.51 -7.83 0.95
CA TYR A 109 -38.55 -6.95 2.12
C TYR A 109 -37.37 -7.20 3.07
N THR A 110 -37.08 -8.47 3.39
CA THR A 110 -35.95 -8.83 4.24
C THR A 110 -34.62 -8.50 3.59
N ALA A 111 -34.47 -8.76 2.28
CA ALA A 111 -33.26 -8.44 1.54
C ALA A 111 -33.01 -6.93 1.50
N LEU A 112 -34.06 -6.11 1.29
CA LEU A 112 -33.94 -4.65 1.21
C LEU A 112 -33.47 -4.04 2.53
N TRP A 113 -33.97 -4.54 3.67
CA TRP A 113 -33.48 -4.11 4.98
C TRP A 113 -32.04 -4.56 5.22
N ALA A 114 -31.72 -5.82 4.94
CA ALA A 114 -30.37 -6.34 5.11
C ALA A 114 -29.35 -5.57 4.25
N SER A 115 -29.66 -5.34 2.97
CA SER A 115 -28.78 -4.61 2.07
C SER A 115 -28.72 -3.12 2.39
N GLY A 116 -29.79 -2.52 2.91
CA GLY A 116 -29.79 -1.15 3.43
C GLY A 116 -28.87 -0.98 4.65
N LEU A 117 -28.82 -1.97 5.55
CA LEU A 117 -27.86 -1.98 6.66
C LEU A 117 -26.42 -2.09 6.16
N LEU A 118 -26.16 -2.93 5.16
CA LEU A 118 -24.85 -3.03 4.52
C LEU A 118 -24.45 -1.74 3.80
N LEU A 119 -25.39 -1.02 3.19
CA LEU A 119 -25.15 0.29 2.60
C LEU A 119 -24.72 1.31 3.67
N ILE A 120 -25.41 1.36 4.80
CA ILE A 120 -25.03 2.26 5.92
C ILE A 120 -23.62 1.91 6.43
N PHE A 121 -23.33 0.62 6.58
CA PHE A 121 -21.99 0.15 6.94
C PHE A 121 -20.94 0.53 5.88
N SER A 122 -21.29 0.48 4.59
CA SER A 122 -20.38 0.87 3.49
C SER A 122 -19.98 2.35 3.49
N PHE A 123 -20.81 3.21 4.11
CA PHE A 123 -20.50 4.63 4.34
C PHE A 123 -19.57 4.84 5.55
N GLY A 124 -19.18 3.77 6.26
CA GLY A 124 -18.37 3.81 7.47
C GLY A 124 -19.15 4.24 8.71
N ILE A 125 -20.49 4.19 8.70
CA ILE A 125 -21.30 4.55 9.86
C ILE A 125 -21.34 3.37 10.86
N PRO A 126 -21.09 3.60 12.16
CA PRO A 126 -20.92 4.89 12.84
C PRO A 126 -19.46 5.38 13.00
N PHE A 127 -18.46 4.61 12.55
CA PHE A 127 -17.03 4.88 12.74
C PHE A 127 -16.55 6.24 12.22
N ILE A 128 -17.24 6.82 11.23
CA ILE A 128 -16.97 8.18 10.75
C ILE A 128 -17.25 9.28 11.77
N PHE A 129 -18.04 9.00 12.82
CA PHE A 129 -18.37 10.00 13.83
C PHE A 129 -17.27 10.07 14.89
N PRO A 130 -16.80 11.27 15.29
CA PRO A 130 -15.70 11.41 16.25
C PRO A 130 -15.90 10.69 17.59
N MET A 131 -17.14 10.57 18.06
CA MET A 131 -17.49 9.85 19.30
C MET A 131 -17.27 8.32 19.19
N PHE A 132 -17.28 7.77 17.96
CA PHE A 132 -17.20 6.34 17.68
C PHE A 132 -15.97 5.94 16.88
N SER A 133 -15.06 6.87 16.56
CA SER A 133 -13.85 6.59 15.79
C SER A 133 -12.96 5.55 16.48
N GLY A 134 -12.87 5.60 17.82
CA GLY A 134 -12.12 4.61 18.61
C GLY A 134 -12.72 3.20 18.60
N LEU A 135 -13.98 3.01 18.18
CA LEU A 135 -14.59 1.68 18.12
C LEU A 135 -13.95 0.80 17.05
N GLU A 136 -13.33 1.38 16.02
CA GLU A 136 -12.68 0.59 14.98
C GLU A 136 -11.59 -0.31 15.59
N LYS A 137 -10.93 0.15 16.66
CA LYS A 137 -9.84 -0.59 17.34
C LYS A 137 -10.30 -1.94 17.88
N TYR A 138 -11.60 -2.09 18.17
CA TYR A 138 -12.19 -3.29 18.77
C TYR A 138 -12.89 -4.21 17.76
N LEU A 139 -12.85 -3.89 16.47
CA LEU A 139 -13.52 -4.68 15.43
C LEU A 139 -12.86 -6.05 15.17
N GLY A 140 -11.69 -6.30 15.74
CA GLY A 140 -10.97 -7.57 15.61
C GLY A 140 -10.84 -8.00 14.14
N PRO A 141 -11.31 -9.21 13.74
CA PRO A 141 -11.24 -9.67 12.35
C PRO A 141 -11.93 -8.76 11.33
N LEU A 142 -12.92 -7.95 11.73
CA LEU A 142 -13.62 -7.07 10.79
C LEU A 142 -12.74 -5.91 10.30
N LYS A 143 -11.68 -5.53 11.02
CA LYS A 143 -10.68 -4.56 10.54
C LYS A 143 -10.02 -5.00 9.23
N GLN A 144 -9.96 -6.31 8.99
CA GLN A 144 -9.36 -6.88 7.79
C GLN A 144 -10.13 -6.54 6.51
N LEU A 145 -11.35 -5.99 6.63
CA LEU A 145 -12.16 -5.51 5.52
C LEU A 145 -11.74 -4.08 5.15
N ARG A 146 -10.66 -3.97 4.35
CA ARG A 146 -10.08 -2.71 3.89
C ARG A 146 -11.06 -1.81 3.12
N ALA A 147 -11.90 -2.38 2.26
CA ALA A 147 -12.77 -1.64 1.34
C ALA A 147 -14.25 -1.73 1.75
N LEU A 148 -14.64 -0.90 2.72
CA LEU A 148 -16.04 -0.81 3.18
C LEU A 148 -17.01 -0.48 2.03
N GLY A 149 -16.57 0.27 1.02
CA GLY A 149 -17.40 0.64 -0.13
C GLY A 149 -18.01 -0.55 -0.87
N ARG A 150 -17.33 -1.69 -0.90
CA ARG A 150 -17.83 -2.92 -1.57
C ARG A 150 -19.09 -3.50 -0.90
N PHE A 151 -19.35 -3.15 0.36
CA PHE A 151 -20.61 -3.52 1.04
C PHE A 151 -21.84 -2.80 0.47
N ALA A 152 -21.67 -1.85 -0.46
CA ALA A 152 -22.76 -1.28 -1.24
C ALA A 152 -23.24 -2.21 -2.38
N TRP A 153 -22.46 -3.21 -2.82
CA TRP A 153 -22.85 -4.09 -3.94
C TRP A 153 -24.12 -4.90 -3.66
N PRO A 154 -24.33 -5.51 -2.46
CA PRO A 154 -25.59 -6.14 -2.14
C PRO A 154 -26.78 -5.17 -2.23
N PHE A 155 -26.58 -3.91 -1.82
CA PHE A 155 -27.61 -2.88 -1.97
C PHE A 155 -27.90 -2.61 -3.44
N TYR A 156 -26.89 -2.46 -4.28
CA TYR A 156 -27.04 -2.28 -5.72
C TYR A 156 -27.97 -3.35 -6.34
N PHE A 157 -27.68 -4.64 -6.13
CA PHE A 157 -28.48 -5.74 -6.72
C PHE A 157 -29.91 -5.83 -6.15
N VAL A 158 -30.04 -5.75 -4.83
CA VAL A 158 -31.36 -5.86 -4.17
C VAL A 158 -32.23 -4.66 -4.49
N PHE A 159 -31.67 -3.45 -4.46
CA PHE A 159 -32.40 -2.22 -4.71
C PHE A 159 -32.80 -2.09 -6.18
N THR A 160 -31.97 -2.57 -7.11
CA THR A 160 -32.30 -2.71 -8.53
C THR A 160 -33.50 -3.66 -8.72
N THR A 161 -33.51 -4.81 -8.02
CA THR A 161 -34.65 -5.74 -8.04
C THR A 161 -35.91 -5.11 -7.45
N TYR A 162 -35.78 -4.37 -6.35
CA TYR A 162 -36.87 -3.60 -5.77
C TYR A 162 -37.42 -2.55 -6.74
N THR A 163 -36.54 -1.87 -7.47
CA THR A 163 -36.91 -0.86 -8.48
C THR A 163 -37.75 -1.49 -9.59
N ALA A 164 -37.32 -2.64 -10.13
CA ALA A 164 -38.10 -3.39 -11.11
C ALA A 164 -39.47 -3.82 -10.55
N TYR A 165 -39.53 -4.35 -9.34
CA TYR A 165 -40.79 -4.72 -8.68
C TYR A 165 -41.70 -3.50 -8.45
N TYR A 166 -41.13 -2.36 -8.06
CA TYR A 166 -41.85 -1.11 -7.85
C TYR A 166 -42.50 -0.62 -9.15
N LEU A 167 -41.74 -0.62 -10.25
CA LEU A 167 -42.24 -0.26 -11.58
C LEU A 167 -43.35 -1.22 -12.05
N TYR A 168 -43.20 -2.52 -11.83
CA TYR A 168 -44.25 -3.52 -12.10
C TYR A 168 -45.53 -3.24 -11.29
N ARG A 169 -45.40 -2.93 -10.00
CA ARG A 169 -46.54 -2.59 -9.13
C ARG A 169 -47.24 -1.32 -9.60
N LEU A 170 -46.46 -0.33 -10.02
CA LEU A 170 -46.99 0.92 -10.53
C LEU A 170 -47.74 0.71 -11.85
N TRP A 171 -47.22 -0.13 -12.75
CA TRP A 171 -47.91 -0.57 -13.97
C TRP A 171 -49.25 -1.27 -13.66
N ARG A 172 -49.24 -2.24 -12.74
CA ARG A 172 -50.46 -2.95 -12.33
C ARG A 172 -51.50 -2.01 -11.74
N TYR A 173 -51.07 -1.05 -10.91
CA TYR A 173 -51.95 -0.05 -10.33
C TYR A 173 -52.64 0.82 -11.39
N GLN A 174 -51.90 1.27 -12.42
CA GLN A 174 -52.47 2.04 -13.54
C GLN A 174 -53.53 1.27 -14.29
N ARG A 175 -53.23 0.02 -14.66
CA ARG A 175 -54.17 -0.84 -15.39
C ARG A 175 -55.48 -1.04 -14.63
N GLN A 176 -55.41 -1.16 -13.31
CA GLN A 176 -56.58 -1.37 -12.45
C GLN A 176 -57.43 -0.11 -12.24
N ARG A 177 -56.82 1.08 -12.23
CA ARG A 177 -57.50 2.34 -11.86
C ARG A 177 -57.87 3.24 -13.05
N LYS A 178 -57.58 2.84 -14.30
CA LYS A 178 -57.87 3.59 -15.54
C LYS A 178 -57.48 5.08 -15.46
N VAL A 179 -56.39 5.42 -14.76
CA VAL A 179 -56.01 6.81 -14.47
C VAL A 179 -55.39 7.45 -15.71
N ALA A 180 -56.10 8.39 -16.35
CA ALA A 180 -55.71 9.01 -17.62
C ALA A 180 -54.37 9.78 -17.58
N VAL A 181 -54.04 10.46 -16.47
CA VAL A 181 -52.78 11.21 -16.31
C VAL A 181 -51.56 10.30 -16.13
N LEU A 182 -51.76 9.09 -15.62
CA LEU A 182 -50.72 8.05 -15.57
C LEU A 182 -50.74 7.16 -16.83
N ALA A 183 -51.61 7.41 -17.81
CA ALA A 183 -51.61 6.72 -19.10
C ALA A 183 -50.59 7.29 -20.10
N LEU A 184 -49.81 8.32 -19.71
CA LEU A 184 -48.66 8.80 -20.47
C LEU A 184 -47.56 7.71 -20.60
N PRO A 185 -46.71 7.75 -21.64
CA PRO A 185 -45.68 6.74 -21.91
C PRO A 185 -44.48 6.80 -20.94
N TRP A 186 -44.67 7.29 -19.72
CA TRP A 186 -43.59 7.51 -18.76
C TRP A 186 -42.98 6.20 -18.27
N LEU A 187 -43.73 5.10 -18.19
CA LEU A 187 -43.14 3.80 -17.81
C LEU A 187 -42.19 3.27 -18.91
N PRO A 188 -42.61 3.19 -20.19
CA PRO A 188 -41.69 2.97 -21.30
C PRO A 188 -40.50 3.93 -21.30
N LEU A 189 -40.72 5.23 -21.06
CA LEU A 189 -39.65 6.22 -21.02
C LEU A 189 -38.65 5.96 -19.88
N LEU A 190 -39.12 5.63 -18.68
CA LEU A 190 -38.25 5.25 -17.56
C LEU A 190 -37.47 3.97 -17.87
N LEU A 191 -38.10 2.97 -18.50
CA LEU A 191 -37.39 1.76 -18.91
C LEU A 191 -36.34 2.05 -19.99
N LEU A 192 -36.65 2.91 -20.97
CA LEU A 192 -35.72 3.35 -22.00
C LEU A 192 -34.56 4.17 -21.41
N LEU A 193 -34.83 5.07 -20.47
CA LEU A 193 -33.81 5.82 -19.75
C LEU A 193 -32.89 4.86 -18.98
N TRP A 194 -33.47 3.92 -18.24
CA TRP A 194 -32.70 2.96 -17.46
C TRP A 194 -31.87 2.02 -18.34
N ALA A 195 -32.43 1.56 -19.46
CA ALA A 195 -31.72 0.76 -20.45
C ALA A 195 -30.61 1.56 -21.14
N GLY A 196 -30.85 2.83 -21.45
CA GLY A 196 -29.84 3.73 -22.02
C GLY A 196 -28.67 3.95 -21.07
N GLU A 197 -28.93 4.20 -19.78
CA GLU A 197 -27.87 4.28 -18.77
C GLU A 197 -27.08 2.97 -18.66
N ALA A 198 -27.78 1.82 -18.61
CA ALA A 198 -27.13 0.52 -18.55
C ALA A 198 -26.25 0.28 -19.80
N TRP A 199 -26.77 0.60 -20.99
CA TRP A 199 -26.03 0.49 -22.24
C TRP A 199 -24.77 1.35 -22.24
N ILE A 200 -24.84 2.61 -21.82
CA ILE A 200 -23.68 3.51 -21.74
C ILE A 200 -22.60 2.90 -20.83
N ASN A 201 -22.98 2.48 -19.62
CA ASN A 201 -22.01 1.91 -18.67
C ASN A 201 -21.37 0.62 -19.20
N ILE A 202 -22.17 -0.27 -19.81
CA ILE A 202 -21.67 -1.54 -20.38
C ILE A 202 -20.80 -1.28 -21.61
N ALA A 203 -21.23 -0.41 -22.52
CA ALA A 203 -20.53 -0.14 -23.78
C ALA A 203 -19.16 0.51 -23.53
N THR A 204 -19.06 1.44 -22.57
CA THR A 204 -17.77 2.03 -22.16
C THR A 204 -16.79 0.95 -21.72
N LYS A 205 -17.23 0.02 -20.86
CA LYS A 205 -16.38 -1.08 -20.38
C LYS A 205 -16.11 -2.15 -21.43
N ALA A 206 -17.11 -2.46 -22.27
CA ALA A 206 -16.94 -3.40 -23.38
C ALA A 206 -15.92 -2.90 -24.40
N LYS A 207 -15.88 -1.58 -24.67
CA LYS A 207 -14.89 -0.97 -25.55
C LYS A 207 -13.47 -1.12 -25.00
N GLU A 208 -13.27 -0.85 -23.71
CA GLU A 208 -11.97 -1.08 -23.04
C GLU A 208 -11.52 -2.53 -23.16
N VAL A 209 -12.43 -3.49 -22.93
CA VAL A 209 -12.14 -4.93 -23.04
C VAL A 209 -11.83 -5.34 -24.49
N ALA A 210 -12.60 -4.85 -25.46
CA ALA A 210 -12.43 -5.20 -26.87
C ALA A 210 -11.14 -4.64 -27.50
N GLN A 211 -10.59 -3.55 -26.94
CA GLN A 211 -9.30 -3.00 -27.35
C GLN A 211 -8.10 -3.80 -26.83
N GLY A 212 -8.30 -4.66 -25.82
CA GLY A 212 -7.24 -5.51 -25.29
C GLY A 212 -6.91 -6.68 -26.24
N ALA A 213 -5.64 -7.12 -26.23
CA ALA A 213 -5.20 -8.32 -26.97
C ALA A 213 -5.83 -9.64 -26.45
N GLY A 214 -6.57 -9.57 -25.33
CA GLY A 214 -7.26 -10.69 -24.71
C GLY A 214 -6.34 -11.60 -23.88
N ALA A 215 -6.96 -12.43 -23.03
CA ALA A 215 -6.25 -13.32 -22.12
C ALA A 215 -5.35 -14.34 -22.86
N ARG A 216 -5.76 -14.80 -24.05
CA ARG A 216 -5.00 -15.78 -24.84
C ARG A 216 -3.66 -15.23 -25.30
N ALA A 217 -3.61 -13.98 -25.76
CA ALA A 217 -2.34 -13.35 -26.14
C ALA A 217 -1.44 -13.13 -24.92
N TYR A 218 -2.04 -12.78 -23.78
CA TYR A 218 -1.31 -12.57 -22.52
C TYR A 218 -0.71 -13.87 -21.95
N MET A 219 -1.43 -14.98 -22.04
CA MET A 219 -1.03 -16.28 -21.49
C MET A 219 -0.32 -17.20 -22.48
N SER A 220 -0.15 -16.81 -23.76
CA SER A 220 0.47 -17.66 -24.77
C SER A 220 1.95 -17.87 -24.46
N ARG A 221 2.35 -19.12 -24.22
CA ARG A 221 3.76 -19.50 -24.03
C ARG A 221 4.54 -19.49 -25.34
N GLU A 222 3.95 -20.02 -26.40
CA GLU A 222 4.60 -20.18 -27.72
C GLU A 222 4.86 -18.83 -28.41
N ASN A 223 3.97 -17.86 -28.19
CA ASN A 223 4.08 -16.51 -28.77
C ASN A 223 4.69 -15.50 -27.79
N ASN A 224 5.30 -15.95 -26.69
CA ASN A 224 5.91 -15.04 -25.74
C ASN A 224 7.29 -14.57 -26.25
N LEU A 225 7.35 -13.31 -26.71
CA LEU A 225 8.58 -12.71 -27.22
C LEU A 225 9.73 -12.76 -26.20
N LEU A 226 9.45 -12.66 -24.89
CA LEU A 226 10.50 -12.71 -23.87
C LEU A 226 11.14 -14.10 -23.76
N VAL A 227 10.38 -15.17 -24.00
CA VAL A 227 10.93 -16.52 -24.08
C VAL A 227 11.80 -16.68 -25.33
N GLN A 228 11.37 -16.10 -26.45
CA GLN A 228 12.17 -16.09 -27.69
C GLN A 228 13.46 -15.28 -27.50
N HIS A 229 13.41 -14.14 -26.80
CA HIS A 229 14.58 -13.33 -26.45
C HIS A 229 15.62 -14.11 -25.65
N LEU A 230 15.21 -14.95 -24.69
CA LEU A 230 16.12 -15.84 -23.98
C LEU A 230 16.79 -16.84 -24.92
N SER A 231 16.03 -17.44 -25.83
CA SER A 231 16.57 -18.40 -26.80
C SER A 231 17.60 -17.77 -27.73
N TRP A 232 17.41 -16.51 -28.16
CA TRP A 232 18.39 -15.76 -28.96
C TRP A 232 19.68 -15.48 -28.20
N ALA A 233 19.59 -15.32 -26.87
CA ALA A 233 20.75 -15.23 -25.98
C ALA A 233 21.36 -16.60 -25.62
N SER A 234 20.97 -17.69 -26.33
CA SER A 234 21.41 -19.07 -26.04
C SER A 234 21.13 -19.50 -24.59
N ARG A 235 20.02 -19.01 -24.02
CA ARG A 235 19.53 -19.35 -22.69
C ARG A 235 18.15 -19.98 -22.74
N GLN A 236 17.84 -20.78 -21.74
CA GLN A 236 16.52 -21.38 -21.52
C GLN A 236 15.99 -20.98 -20.14
N PRO A 237 14.66 -20.97 -19.93
CA PRO A 237 14.11 -20.66 -18.61
C PRO A 237 14.66 -21.55 -17.48
N SER A 238 14.96 -22.82 -17.79
CA SER A 238 15.55 -23.77 -16.85
C SER A 238 16.95 -23.40 -16.35
N ASP A 239 17.64 -22.45 -16.99
CA ASP A 239 18.95 -21.96 -16.58
C ASP A 239 18.86 -21.03 -15.36
N PHE A 240 17.66 -20.52 -15.07
CA PHE A 240 17.40 -19.62 -13.96
C PHE A 240 16.53 -20.30 -12.90
N GLN A 241 16.54 -19.78 -11.68
CA GLN A 241 15.64 -20.25 -10.62
C GLN A 241 14.48 -19.30 -10.32
N ALA A 242 14.64 -18.02 -10.61
CA ALA A 242 13.62 -17.00 -10.35
C ALA A 242 13.85 -15.77 -11.24
N ILE A 243 12.83 -14.91 -11.31
CA ILE A 243 12.87 -13.63 -12.01
C ILE A 243 12.88 -12.50 -10.97
N LEU A 244 13.84 -11.57 -11.08
CA LEU A 244 13.84 -10.33 -10.31
C LEU A 244 13.49 -9.16 -11.25
N PRO A 245 12.31 -8.55 -11.12
CA PRO A 245 11.92 -7.45 -11.99
C PRO A 245 12.45 -6.11 -11.47
N LEU A 246 12.84 -5.24 -12.41
CA LEU A 246 13.23 -3.86 -12.21
C LEU A 246 12.46 -2.93 -13.19
N PRO A 247 12.01 -1.73 -12.79
CA PRO A 247 11.93 -1.25 -11.41
C PRO A 247 11.19 -2.22 -10.48
N TYR A 248 11.76 -2.44 -9.31
CA TYR A 248 11.34 -3.42 -8.33
C TYR A 248 10.02 -3.01 -7.69
N PHE A 249 9.18 -4.00 -7.42
CA PHE A 249 7.92 -3.77 -6.74
C PHE A 249 7.70 -4.71 -5.55
N ASN A 250 7.19 -4.13 -4.48
CA ASN A 250 6.67 -4.82 -3.32
C ASN A 250 5.48 -4.03 -2.78
N ASN A 251 4.26 -4.55 -2.97
CA ASN A 251 3.02 -3.87 -2.63
C ASN A 251 2.09 -4.80 -1.83
N GLY A 252 1.40 -4.22 -0.84
CA GLY A 252 0.32 -4.88 -0.10
C GLY A 252 0.71 -5.45 1.27
N SER A 253 1.95 -5.25 1.72
CA SER A 253 2.40 -5.56 3.08
C SER A 253 1.94 -4.53 4.14
N ASP A 254 1.40 -3.39 3.72
CA ASP A 254 1.10 -2.23 4.58
C ASP A 254 2.31 -1.66 5.38
N LYS A 255 3.51 -2.19 5.13
CA LYS A 255 4.80 -1.75 5.71
C LYS A 255 5.71 -1.12 4.65
N ILE A 256 6.06 -1.90 3.63
CA ILE A 256 6.84 -1.46 2.47
C ILE A 256 5.90 -1.27 1.27
N ALA A 257 6.14 -0.19 0.52
CA ALA A 257 5.37 0.18 -0.64
C ALA A 257 6.31 0.63 -1.77
N LEU A 258 6.91 -0.35 -2.45
CA LEU A 258 7.73 -0.11 -3.64
C LEU A 258 6.83 -0.30 -4.88
N PRO A 259 6.44 0.76 -5.60
CA PRO A 259 5.42 0.67 -6.63
C PRO A 259 5.91 -0.03 -7.91
N GLY A 260 7.22 -0.02 -8.17
CA GLY A 260 7.81 -0.43 -9.46
C GLY A 260 7.26 0.40 -10.64
N SER A 261 7.22 -0.21 -11.82
CA SER A 261 6.55 0.36 -13.00
C SER A 261 5.47 -0.56 -13.55
N GLU A 262 4.44 -0.02 -14.21
CA GLU A 262 3.42 -0.81 -14.89
C GLU A 262 4.03 -1.83 -15.86
N SER A 263 5.10 -1.42 -16.57
CA SER A 263 5.84 -2.27 -17.49
C SER A 263 6.55 -3.42 -16.76
N SER A 264 7.26 -3.14 -15.66
CA SER A 264 7.94 -4.19 -14.87
C SER A 264 6.96 -5.25 -14.35
N ILE A 265 5.80 -4.82 -13.84
CA ILE A 265 4.74 -5.69 -13.33
C ILE A 265 4.13 -6.52 -14.47
N ALA A 266 3.76 -5.86 -15.57
CA ALA A 266 3.14 -6.55 -16.70
C ALA A 266 4.08 -7.59 -17.34
N GLN A 267 5.36 -7.24 -17.53
CA GLN A 267 6.33 -8.09 -18.21
C GLN A 267 6.79 -9.27 -17.33
N VAL A 268 6.98 -9.06 -16.02
CA VAL A 268 7.34 -10.19 -15.14
C VAL A 268 6.22 -11.20 -15.01
N TYR A 269 4.95 -10.76 -14.94
CA TYR A 269 3.81 -11.67 -14.91
C TYR A 269 3.68 -12.48 -16.20
N LYS A 270 3.81 -11.82 -17.36
CA LYS A 270 3.82 -12.52 -18.66
C LYS A 270 4.94 -13.56 -18.71
N LEU A 271 6.15 -13.19 -18.28
CA LEU A 271 7.30 -14.10 -18.32
C LEU A 271 7.14 -15.25 -17.32
N SER A 272 6.70 -14.97 -16.09
CA SER A 272 6.47 -15.99 -15.06
C SER A 272 5.42 -17.01 -15.50
N ILE A 273 4.29 -16.55 -16.08
CA ILE A 273 3.26 -17.45 -16.63
C ILE A 273 3.81 -18.30 -17.78
N ALA A 274 4.58 -17.70 -18.70
CA ALA A 274 5.10 -18.42 -19.86
C ALA A 274 6.22 -19.41 -19.49
N THR A 275 7.02 -19.13 -18.46
CA THR A 275 8.19 -19.93 -18.10
C THR A 275 7.96 -20.89 -16.95
N GLY A 276 7.01 -20.59 -16.07
CA GLY A 276 6.84 -21.24 -14.76
C GLY A 276 7.87 -20.80 -13.72
N LEU A 277 8.74 -19.83 -14.03
CA LEU A 277 9.70 -19.31 -13.05
C LEU A 277 8.98 -18.48 -11.98
N PRO A 278 9.30 -18.68 -10.68
CA PRO A 278 8.81 -17.81 -9.63
C PRO A 278 9.43 -16.41 -9.75
N GLN A 279 8.79 -15.43 -9.12
CA GLN A 279 9.27 -14.05 -9.07
C GLN A 279 9.77 -13.68 -7.67
N LEU A 280 10.81 -12.87 -7.61
CA LEU A 280 11.35 -12.27 -6.38
C LEU A 280 10.74 -10.89 -6.15
N SER A 281 9.43 -10.75 -6.34
CA SER A 281 8.67 -9.51 -6.10
C SER A 281 7.26 -9.86 -5.62
N SER A 282 6.58 -8.91 -4.98
CA SER A 282 5.27 -9.17 -4.39
C SER A 282 4.26 -8.07 -4.71
N TYR A 283 3.07 -8.47 -5.11
CA TYR A 283 1.91 -7.59 -5.20
C TYR A 283 0.71 -8.33 -4.61
N MET A 284 0.74 -8.50 -3.30
CA MET A 284 -0.24 -9.30 -2.58
C MET A 284 -0.69 -8.58 -1.31
N PRO A 285 -2.01 -8.50 -1.05
CA PRO A 285 -2.48 -7.96 0.21
C PRO A 285 -2.11 -8.89 1.36
N ARG A 286 -1.71 -8.31 2.49
CA ARG A 286 -1.41 -9.04 3.75
C ARG A 286 -0.29 -10.07 3.58
N ALA A 287 0.74 -9.69 2.84
CA ALA A 287 1.98 -10.46 2.80
C ALA A 287 2.62 -10.49 4.21
N SER A 288 3.34 -11.57 4.52
CA SER A 288 4.19 -11.66 5.71
C SER A 288 5.16 -10.48 5.74
N VAL A 289 5.26 -9.81 6.89
CA VAL A 289 6.20 -8.69 7.04
C VAL A 289 7.63 -9.20 6.92
N GLY A 290 7.99 -10.30 7.60
CA GLY A 290 9.32 -10.89 7.55
C GLY A 290 9.73 -11.35 6.15
N GLN A 291 8.84 -12.01 5.41
CA GLN A 291 9.15 -12.41 4.03
C GLN A 291 9.31 -11.19 3.10
N VAL A 292 8.52 -10.14 3.32
CA VAL A 292 8.64 -8.89 2.57
C VAL A 292 9.98 -8.21 2.85
N LEU A 293 10.40 -8.16 4.12
CA LEU A 293 11.69 -7.60 4.51
C LEU A 293 12.84 -8.37 3.86
N GLN A 294 12.82 -9.70 3.90
CA GLN A 294 13.82 -10.55 3.23
C GLN A 294 13.85 -10.36 1.70
N HIS A 295 12.69 -10.17 1.07
CA HIS A 295 12.61 -9.87 -0.37
C HIS A 295 13.23 -8.51 -0.71
N VAL A 296 12.89 -7.47 0.07
CA VAL A 296 13.41 -6.12 -0.14
C VAL A 296 14.89 -6.04 0.20
N GLN A 297 15.37 -6.88 1.13
CA GLN A 297 16.78 -6.99 1.50
C GLN A 297 17.70 -7.27 0.30
N LEU A 298 17.18 -7.89 -0.77
CA LEU A 298 17.90 -8.09 -2.03
C LEU A 298 18.45 -6.78 -2.63
N LEU A 299 17.77 -5.65 -2.39
CA LEU A 299 18.16 -4.33 -2.84
C LEU A 299 19.16 -3.63 -1.90
N SER A 300 19.20 -4.03 -0.62
CA SER A 300 19.98 -3.37 0.43
C SER A 300 21.46 -3.22 0.08
N SER A 301 22.10 -2.26 0.75
CA SER A 301 23.53 -1.99 0.74
C SER A 301 24.40 -3.26 0.66
N PRO A 302 25.56 -3.22 -0.05
CA PRO A 302 26.54 -4.30 -0.04
C PRO A 302 27.20 -4.51 1.32
N LEU A 303 26.92 -3.67 2.33
CA LEU A 303 27.34 -3.89 3.71
C LEU A 303 26.38 -4.78 4.51
N LEU A 304 25.25 -5.17 3.91
CA LEU A 304 24.25 -6.02 4.53
C LEU A 304 24.22 -7.39 3.86
N ASP A 305 23.98 -8.42 4.66
CA ASP A 305 23.78 -9.77 4.15
C ASP A 305 22.44 -9.88 3.41
N LYS A 306 22.29 -10.98 2.67
CA LYS A 306 21.14 -11.25 1.80
C LYS A 306 20.55 -12.60 2.21
N ASP A 307 19.94 -12.64 3.38
CA ASP A 307 19.54 -13.86 4.10
C ASP A 307 18.61 -14.74 3.27
N LEU A 308 17.75 -14.12 2.45
CA LEU A 308 16.85 -14.83 1.55
C LEU A 308 17.60 -15.79 0.60
N VAL A 309 18.81 -15.45 0.17
CA VAL A 309 19.59 -16.27 -0.77
C VAL A 309 19.96 -17.62 -0.16
N SER A 310 20.17 -17.69 1.16
CA SER A 310 20.46 -18.96 1.85
C SER A 310 19.29 -19.96 1.82
N HIS A 311 18.08 -19.48 1.57
CA HIS A 311 16.86 -20.28 1.48
C HIS A 311 16.54 -20.72 0.04
N PHE A 312 17.36 -20.33 -0.94
CA PHE A 312 17.11 -20.69 -2.33
C PHE A 312 17.35 -22.18 -2.58
N PRO A 313 16.48 -22.85 -3.35
CA PRO A 313 16.57 -24.30 -3.56
C PRO A 313 17.70 -24.71 -4.50
N SER A 314 18.40 -23.75 -5.11
CA SER A 314 19.37 -24.00 -6.19
C SER A 314 20.42 -22.88 -6.27
N PRO A 315 21.65 -23.17 -6.74
CA PRO A 315 22.66 -22.15 -6.99
C PRO A 315 22.51 -21.44 -8.35
N LYS A 316 21.46 -21.75 -9.14
CA LYS A 316 21.23 -21.14 -10.46
C LYS A 316 21.15 -19.62 -10.38
N PRO A 317 21.56 -18.89 -11.44
CA PRO A 317 21.39 -17.45 -11.47
C PRO A 317 19.92 -17.01 -11.41
N ILE A 318 19.74 -15.74 -11.07
CA ILE A 318 18.47 -15.02 -11.15
C ILE A 318 18.39 -14.35 -12.52
N LEU A 319 17.23 -14.44 -13.16
CA LEU A 319 16.93 -13.67 -14.36
C LEU A 319 16.51 -12.26 -13.96
N LEU A 320 17.36 -11.27 -14.22
CA LEU A 320 17.02 -9.87 -13.99
C LEU A 320 16.25 -9.35 -15.21
N LEU A 321 15.01 -8.92 -15.00
CA LEU A 321 14.17 -8.31 -16.03
C LEU A 321 14.10 -6.81 -15.78
N VAL A 322 14.70 -6.01 -16.66
CA VAL A 322 14.68 -4.55 -16.57
C VAL A 322 13.73 -4.00 -17.62
N ALA A 323 12.57 -3.54 -17.17
CA ALA A 323 11.57 -2.90 -18.01
C ALA A 323 11.75 -1.38 -18.04
N GLU A 324 10.91 -0.70 -18.82
CA GLU A 324 10.85 0.76 -18.83
C GLU A 324 10.49 1.33 -17.43
N GLY A 325 11.25 2.33 -17.01
CA GLY A 325 11.03 3.06 -15.76
C GLY A 325 12.33 3.65 -15.19
N VAL A 326 12.18 4.46 -14.13
CA VAL A 326 13.32 5.06 -13.42
C VAL A 326 13.84 4.05 -12.41
N LEU A 327 15.13 3.73 -12.49
CA LEU A 327 15.81 2.88 -11.53
C LEU A 327 16.42 3.73 -10.41
N SER A 328 16.14 3.34 -9.16
CA SER A 328 16.81 3.80 -7.96
C SER A 328 18.29 3.38 -7.95
N PRO A 329 19.15 4.04 -7.14
CA PRO A 329 20.55 3.65 -7.01
C PRO A 329 20.76 2.17 -6.62
N ALA A 330 19.89 1.61 -5.77
CA ALA A 330 19.94 0.21 -5.36
C ALA A 330 19.70 -0.74 -6.56
N GLU A 331 18.76 -0.40 -7.42
CA GLU A 331 18.43 -1.20 -8.61
C GLU A 331 19.50 -1.05 -9.70
N GLN A 332 20.04 0.15 -9.89
CA GLN A 332 21.18 0.38 -10.80
C GLN A 332 22.39 -0.45 -10.39
N ARG A 333 22.66 -0.60 -9.08
CA ARG A 333 23.69 -1.50 -8.55
C ARG A 333 23.42 -2.95 -8.94
N LEU A 334 22.19 -3.44 -8.86
CA LEU A 334 21.88 -4.81 -9.29
C LEU A 334 22.13 -5.01 -10.79
N VAL A 335 21.80 -4.01 -11.62
CA VAL A 335 22.11 -4.03 -13.05
C VAL A 335 23.62 -4.07 -13.30
N SER A 336 24.42 -3.30 -12.56
CA SER A 336 25.88 -3.28 -12.75
C SER A 336 26.58 -4.57 -12.32
N LEU A 337 25.98 -5.34 -11.41
CA LEU A 337 26.44 -6.67 -11.01
C LEU A 337 26.05 -7.78 -12.00
N ALA A 338 25.08 -7.54 -12.88
CA ALA A 338 24.51 -8.55 -13.75
C ALA A 338 25.16 -8.57 -15.14
N ARG A 339 25.24 -9.75 -15.74
CA ARG A 339 25.75 -9.93 -17.11
C ARG A 339 24.62 -9.69 -18.12
N PRO A 340 24.75 -8.76 -19.08
CA PRO A 340 23.72 -8.55 -20.08
C PRO A 340 23.52 -9.78 -20.96
N LEU A 341 22.26 -10.12 -21.24
CA LEU A 341 21.89 -11.21 -22.16
C LEU A 341 21.34 -10.65 -23.46
N ILE A 342 20.32 -9.80 -23.37
CA ILE A 342 19.66 -9.21 -24.53
C ILE A 342 18.98 -7.88 -24.16
N SER A 343 18.91 -6.98 -25.13
CA SER A 343 18.21 -5.70 -25.02
C SER A 343 17.18 -5.63 -26.13
N SER A 344 15.91 -5.46 -25.77
CA SER A 344 14.81 -5.16 -26.69
C SER A 344 14.24 -3.77 -26.39
N PRO A 345 13.34 -3.24 -27.24
CA PRO A 345 12.65 -1.97 -26.96
C PRO A 345 11.83 -1.99 -25.66
N GLU A 346 11.27 -3.15 -25.29
CA GLU A 346 10.35 -3.28 -24.15
C GLU A 346 11.07 -3.64 -22.84
N VAL A 347 12.08 -4.52 -22.91
CA VAL A 347 12.83 -4.99 -21.75
C VAL A 347 14.28 -5.31 -22.07
N LYS A 348 15.12 -5.27 -21.04
CA LYS A 348 16.49 -5.80 -21.06
C LYS A 348 16.58 -6.96 -20.08
N LEU A 349 17.21 -8.05 -20.50
CA LEU A 349 17.39 -9.23 -19.67
C LEU A 349 18.87 -9.38 -19.31
N TYR A 350 19.12 -9.72 -18.05
CA TYR A 350 20.46 -9.97 -17.52
C TYR A 350 20.48 -11.26 -16.71
N GLU A 351 21.67 -11.82 -16.59
CA GLU A 351 21.98 -12.94 -15.71
C GLU A 351 22.68 -12.40 -14.46
N LEU A 352 22.02 -12.53 -13.30
CA LEU A 352 22.57 -12.14 -12.00
C LEU A 352 22.95 -13.40 -11.23
N SER A 353 24.26 -13.64 -11.09
CA SER A 353 24.74 -14.77 -10.28
C SER A 353 24.47 -14.53 -8.80
N LEU A 354 24.18 -15.60 -8.05
CA LEU A 354 24.00 -15.48 -6.60
C LEU A 354 25.25 -14.95 -5.91
N ALA A 355 26.44 -15.38 -6.35
CA ALA A 355 27.71 -14.91 -5.81
C ALA A 355 27.88 -13.39 -5.95
N ALA A 356 27.49 -12.81 -7.10
CA ALA A 356 27.53 -11.36 -7.29
C ALA A 356 26.48 -10.64 -6.43
N LEU A 357 25.29 -11.21 -6.26
CA LEU A 357 24.24 -10.65 -5.42
C LEU A 357 24.60 -10.64 -3.93
N THR A 358 25.25 -11.70 -3.44
CA THR A 358 25.66 -11.85 -2.04
C THR A 358 27.04 -11.25 -1.73
N ALA A 359 27.76 -10.76 -2.73
CA ALA A 359 29.08 -10.17 -2.52
C ALA A 359 28.97 -8.93 -1.62
N THR A 360 29.58 -8.99 -0.44
CA THR A 360 29.62 -7.86 0.50
C THR A 360 30.91 -7.05 0.36
N THR A 361 30.84 -5.77 0.69
CA THR A 361 32.02 -4.88 0.75
C THR A 361 32.62 -4.80 2.16
N ARG A 362 32.08 -5.55 3.14
CA ARG A 362 32.52 -5.50 4.56
C ARG A 362 34.02 -5.73 4.73
N ALA A 363 34.60 -6.73 4.06
CA ALA A 363 36.03 -7.04 4.17
C ALA A 363 36.90 -5.88 3.65
N GLN A 364 36.49 -5.23 2.57
CA GLN A 364 37.19 -4.08 2.00
C GLN A 364 37.10 -2.87 2.93
N GLU A 365 35.90 -2.57 3.46
CA GLU A 365 35.71 -1.48 4.42
C GLU A 365 36.44 -1.74 5.75
N LYS A 366 36.53 -3.00 6.20
CA LYS A 366 37.31 -3.38 7.39
C LYS A 366 38.80 -3.13 7.19
N ALA A 367 39.35 -3.50 6.04
CA ALA A 367 40.75 -3.23 5.71
C ALA A 367 41.03 -1.72 5.62
N LYS A 368 40.11 -0.95 5.02
CA LYS A 368 40.18 0.51 4.97
C LYS A 368 40.12 1.12 6.38
N ALA A 369 39.20 0.65 7.23
CA ALA A 369 39.05 1.13 8.60
C ALA A 369 40.30 0.82 9.45
N ALA A 370 40.93 -0.35 9.31
CA ALA A 370 42.14 -0.70 10.03
C ALA A 370 43.30 0.30 9.78
N ASN A 371 43.39 0.83 8.55
CA ASN A 371 44.37 1.86 8.20
C ASN A 371 43.97 3.27 8.68
N LEU A 372 42.67 3.60 8.61
CA LEU A 372 42.18 4.94 8.94
C LEU A 372 42.05 5.17 10.45
N LEU A 373 41.44 4.24 11.20
CA LEU A 373 41.07 4.43 12.61
C LEU A 373 42.23 4.93 13.49
N PRO A 374 43.49 4.45 13.37
CA PRO A 374 44.61 4.97 14.18
C PRO A 374 44.92 6.45 13.93
N THR A 375 44.57 6.97 12.74
CA THR A 375 44.83 8.35 12.32
C THR A 375 43.67 9.31 12.63
N LEU A 376 42.46 8.79 12.85
CA LEU A 376 41.27 9.61 13.10
C LEU A 376 41.16 10.02 14.58
N PRO A 377 40.83 11.29 14.89
CA PRO A 377 40.63 11.74 16.26
C PRO A 377 39.40 11.08 16.88
N VAL A 378 39.49 10.73 18.17
CA VAL A 378 38.35 10.26 18.97
C VAL A 378 37.52 11.47 19.39
N ARG A 379 36.24 11.45 19.08
CA ARG A 379 35.25 12.47 19.46
C ARG A 379 34.42 11.99 20.65
N ALA A 380 33.45 12.80 21.06
CA ALA A 380 32.46 12.41 22.06
C ALA A 380 31.82 11.05 21.72
N ASN A 381 31.50 10.27 22.75
CA ASN A 381 30.91 8.93 22.65
C ASN A 381 31.74 7.92 21.84
N GLY A 382 33.06 8.14 21.71
CA GLY A 382 33.96 7.20 21.03
C GLY A 382 33.90 7.24 19.50
N VAL A 383 33.14 8.17 18.92
CA VAL A 383 32.97 8.31 17.48
C VAL A 383 34.26 8.81 16.82
N ARG A 384 34.58 8.27 15.64
CA ARG A 384 35.67 8.72 14.77
C ARG A 384 35.10 9.08 13.40
N ALA A 385 35.60 10.13 12.77
CA ALA A 385 35.11 10.57 11.46
C ALA A 385 36.27 10.98 10.54
N THR A 386 36.12 10.73 9.23
CA THR A 386 37.19 10.99 8.24
C THR A 386 37.43 12.46 7.92
N THR A 387 36.47 13.32 8.22
CA THR A 387 36.60 14.78 8.07
C THR A 387 36.50 15.45 9.43
N SER A 388 36.78 16.76 9.53
CA SER A 388 36.58 17.55 10.75
C SER A 388 35.15 18.06 10.94
N LYS A 389 34.25 17.80 9.99
CA LYS A 389 32.86 18.27 10.03
C LYS A 389 32.07 17.63 11.17
N GLY A 390 31.03 18.32 11.62
CA GLY A 390 30.17 17.91 12.73
C GLY A 390 29.40 16.63 12.43
N VAL A 391 29.34 15.74 13.42
CA VAL A 391 28.61 14.47 13.36
C VAL A 391 27.84 14.33 14.66
N PHE A 392 26.61 13.85 14.59
CA PHE A 392 25.79 13.53 15.75
C PHE A 392 25.34 12.07 15.68
N LEU A 393 25.54 11.33 16.77
CA LEU A 393 25.13 9.95 16.94
C LEU A 393 24.34 9.83 18.25
N GLN A 394 23.15 9.24 18.16
CA GLN A 394 22.30 8.91 19.29
C GLN A 394 21.93 7.42 19.19
N SER A 395 22.60 6.59 20.00
CA SER A 395 22.40 5.12 20.06
C SER A 395 21.26 4.68 20.97
N PHE A 396 20.66 5.58 21.75
CA PHE A 396 19.57 5.25 22.67
C PHE A 396 19.84 4.11 23.69
N ASP A 397 21.09 3.66 23.88
CA ASP A 397 21.47 2.54 24.77
C ASP A 397 21.00 2.70 26.23
N THR A 398 20.90 3.95 26.68
CA THR A 398 20.44 4.30 28.04
C THR A 398 18.92 4.28 28.20
N SER A 399 18.17 4.07 27.12
CA SER A 399 16.71 4.04 27.13
C SER A 399 16.19 2.79 27.85
N PRO A 400 14.98 2.85 28.45
CA PRO A 400 14.43 1.75 29.24
C PRO A 400 13.99 0.56 28.38
N ASP A 401 13.63 0.78 27.12
CA ASP A 401 13.23 -0.30 26.21
C ASP A 401 14.45 -1.14 25.82
N ARG A 402 14.34 -2.46 25.96
CA ARG A 402 15.45 -3.38 25.78
C ARG A 402 15.54 -4.05 24.40
N ARG A 403 14.76 -3.56 23.45
CA ARG A 403 14.69 -4.06 22.07
C ARG A 403 15.58 -3.23 21.13
N GLY A 404 16.84 -2.99 21.52
CA GLY A 404 17.84 -2.29 20.70
C GLY A 404 18.41 -3.14 19.57
N ARG A 405 19.01 -2.48 18.58
CA ARG A 405 19.63 -3.12 17.40
C ARG A 405 21.08 -3.46 17.63
N LEU A 406 21.89 -2.45 17.98
CA LEU A 406 23.33 -2.60 18.22
C LEU A 406 23.65 -2.74 19.71
N GLY A 407 22.85 -2.11 20.56
CA GLY A 407 22.97 -2.23 22.01
C GLY A 407 21.68 -2.72 22.64
N ALA A 408 21.65 -2.77 23.97
CA ALA A 408 20.44 -3.18 24.67
C ALA A 408 19.32 -2.13 24.59
N GLY A 409 19.57 -0.84 24.33
CA GLY A 409 18.56 0.22 24.41
C GLY A 409 17.90 0.61 23.08
N ALA A 410 16.66 1.12 23.12
CA ALA A 410 15.99 1.75 21.97
C ALA A 410 15.00 2.86 22.41
N PHE A 411 14.71 3.80 21.51
CA PHE A 411 13.63 4.78 21.72
C PHE A 411 12.28 4.15 21.35
N TYR A 412 11.35 4.09 22.31
CA TYR A 412 10.00 3.57 22.11
C TYR A 412 8.94 4.65 22.37
N GLU A 413 8.03 4.83 21.40
CA GLU A 413 6.83 5.64 21.53
C GLU A 413 5.58 4.80 21.17
N PRO A 414 4.69 4.52 22.13
CA PRO A 414 3.49 3.71 21.90
C PRO A 414 2.29 4.50 21.35
N ALA A 415 2.40 5.82 21.19
CA ALA A 415 1.28 6.68 20.80
C ALA A 415 1.46 7.33 19.42
N GLU A 416 0.34 7.53 18.74
CA GLU A 416 0.27 8.25 17.47
C GLU A 416 0.56 9.73 17.65
N LYS A 417 1.80 10.13 17.35
CA LYS A 417 2.26 11.52 17.40
C LYS A 417 3.57 11.72 16.62
N PHE A 418 3.93 12.99 16.49
CA PHE A 418 5.28 13.39 16.12
C PHE A 418 6.23 13.18 17.30
N SER A 419 7.10 12.17 17.21
CA SER A 419 8.17 11.92 18.17
C SER A 419 9.41 12.73 17.80
N ILE A 420 9.95 13.49 18.77
CA ILE A 420 11.20 14.23 18.58
C ILE A 420 12.37 13.27 18.81
N LEU A 421 13.12 12.94 17.76
CA LEU A 421 14.32 12.10 17.86
C LEU A 421 15.58 12.94 18.07
N TYR A 422 15.59 14.17 17.56
CA TYR A 422 16.63 15.15 17.80
C TYR A 422 16.05 16.56 17.74
N ASP A 423 16.44 17.39 18.68
CA ASP A 423 16.14 18.82 18.66
C ASP A 423 17.33 19.56 19.26
N GLY A 424 18.13 20.17 18.40
CA GLY A 424 19.40 20.75 18.81
C GLY A 424 20.09 21.54 17.72
N PRO A 425 21.31 22.04 17.99
CA PRO A 425 22.07 22.78 17.01
C PRO A 425 22.41 21.93 15.79
N VAL A 426 22.62 22.53 14.62
CA VAL A 426 23.22 21.78 13.50
C VAL A 426 24.59 21.28 13.96
N PRO A 427 24.97 20.00 13.73
CA PRO A 427 26.26 19.48 14.18
C PRO A 427 27.47 20.31 13.71
N ALA A 428 27.34 21.05 12.59
CA ALA A 428 28.24 22.11 12.16
C ALA A 428 27.46 23.35 11.65
N PRO A 429 27.20 24.36 12.50
CA PRO A 429 26.33 25.50 12.17
C PRO A 429 26.82 26.39 11.00
N ALA A 430 28.11 26.35 10.68
CA ALA A 430 28.70 27.13 9.58
C ALA A 430 28.70 26.38 8.22
N ASP A 431 28.35 25.09 8.20
CA ASP A 431 28.43 24.26 7.00
C ASP A 431 27.11 24.27 6.22
N THR A 432 27.15 24.67 4.95
CA THR A 432 26.00 24.60 4.01
C THR A 432 26.05 23.36 3.10
N GLY A 433 26.84 22.37 3.53
CA GLY A 433 27.05 21.09 2.86
C GLY A 433 25.81 20.20 2.83
N ARG A 434 25.98 19.04 2.19
CA ARG A 434 24.96 17.99 2.15
C ARG A 434 25.18 17.01 3.30
N TYR A 435 24.11 16.73 4.02
CA TYR A 435 24.09 15.81 5.15
C TYR A 435 23.12 14.67 4.86
N GLU A 436 23.33 13.55 5.52
CA GLU A 436 22.35 12.48 5.66
C GLU A 436 21.89 12.46 7.11
N VAL A 437 20.57 12.48 7.29
CA VAL A 437 19.94 12.09 8.55
C VAL A 437 19.44 10.67 8.34
N SER A 438 19.83 9.73 9.19
CA SER A 438 19.36 8.35 9.11
C SER A 438 19.06 7.76 10.47
N VAL A 439 18.05 6.90 10.54
CA VAL A 439 17.66 6.17 11.74
C VAL A 439 17.22 4.76 11.36
N TRP A 440 17.38 3.80 12.26
CA TRP A 440 16.84 2.46 12.09
C TRP A 440 15.51 2.33 12.83
N ILE A 441 14.49 1.84 12.14
CA ILE A 441 13.17 1.55 12.73
C ILE A 441 12.96 0.05 12.81
N HIS A 442 12.25 -0.42 13.83
CA HIS A 442 11.89 -1.82 13.91
C HIS A 442 10.77 -2.16 12.91
N GLY A 443 11.08 -3.03 11.96
CA GLY A 443 10.25 -3.36 10.81
C GLY A 443 9.02 -4.22 11.12
N LYS A 444 8.94 -4.84 12.30
CA LYS A 444 7.85 -5.75 12.69
C LYS A 444 6.93 -5.20 13.79
N MET A 445 6.96 -3.89 14.05
CA MET A 445 5.92 -3.25 14.89
C MET A 445 4.53 -3.43 14.26
N ASP A 446 3.43 -3.25 15.01
CA ASP A 446 2.09 -3.56 14.50
C ASP A 446 1.60 -2.53 13.46
N GLU A 447 2.00 -1.26 13.62
CA GLU A 447 1.56 -0.14 12.79
C GLU A 447 2.50 0.20 11.63
N GLY A 448 2.02 0.94 10.63
CA GLY A 448 2.79 1.29 9.42
C GLY A 448 4.09 2.05 9.75
N TYR A 449 5.03 2.11 8.79
CA TYR A 449 6.35 2.72 9.04
C TYR A 449 6.37 4.24 9.18
N GLY A 450 5.30 4.93 8.78
CA GLY A 450 5.22 6.38 8.92
C GLY A 450 6.27 7.12 8.08
N ASN A 451 6.70 8.29 8.56
CA ASN A 451 7.69 9.11 7.87
C ASN A 451 8.62 9.84 8.85
N MET A 452 9.88 9.99 8.45
CA MET A 452 10.85 10.84 9.16
C MET A 452 10.83 12.24 8.55
N GLN A 453 10.80 13.27 9.38
CA GLN A 453 10.81 14.67 8.97
C GLN A 453 12.04 15.37 9.54
N VAL A 454 12.66 16.19 8.70
CA VAL A 454 13.78 17.04 9.12
C VAL A 454 13.42 18.49 8.84
N LYS A 455 13.40 19.28 9.90
CA LYS A 455 13.11 20.70 9.87
C LYS A 455 14.35 21.50 10.23
N GLN A 456 14.58 22.57 9.49
CA GLN A 456 15.70 23.48 9.69
C GLN A 456 15.18 24.84 10.12
N TYR A 457 15.77 25.41 11.17
CA TYR A 457 15.39 26.69 11.74
C TYR A 457 16.56 27.68 11.68
N ALA A 458 16.24 28.96 11.50
CA ALA A 458 17.15 30.08 11.63
C ALA A 458 16.46 31.19 12.40
N ASP A 459 17.09 31.68 13.48
CA ASP A 459 16.54 32.77 14.31
C ASP A 459 15.12 32.45 14.84
N GLY A 460 14.84 31.17 15.10
CA GLY A 460 13.54 30.67 15.56
C GLY A 460 12.47 30.48 14.47
N ALA A 461 12.73 30.84 13.21
CA ALA A 461 11.82 30.63 12.10
C ALA A 461 12.13 29.33 11.34
N LEU A 462 11.10 28.58 10.95
CA LEU A 462 11.23 27.41 10.08
C LEU A 462 11.60 27.87 8.67
N ILE A 463 12.71 27.39 8.13
CA ILE A 463 13.22 27.80 6.81
C ILE A 463 13.29 26.67 5.79
N ASP A 464 13.28 25.41 6.23
CA ASP A 464 13.25 24.25 5.35
C ASP A 464 12.58 23.07 6.07
N HIS A 465 11.83 22.26 5.32
CA HIS A 465 11.17 21.06 5.81
C HIS A 465 11.21 20.00 4.72
N GLN A 466 11.82 18.86 5.04
CA GLN A 466 11.93 17.71 4.15
C GLN A 466 11.44 16.45 4.87
N LEU A 467 10.93 15.48 4.12
CA LEU A 467 10.42 14.22 4.65
C LEU A 467 10.97 13.03 3.87
N ALA A 468 11.18 11.93 4.57
CA ALA A 468 11.45 10.62 4.01
C ALA A 468 10.30 9.67 4.35
N ASP A 469 9.65 9.13 3.32
CA ASP A 469 8.66 8.07 3.47
C ASP A 469 9.37 6.74 3.75
N ALA A 470 9.23 6.24 4.97
CA ALA A 470 9.95 5.05 5.42
C ALA A 470 9.53 3.79 4.65
N ARG A 471 8.35 3.79 4.01
CA ARG A 471 7.84 2.67 3.19
C ARG A 471 8.64 2.46 1.91
N LEU A 472 9.47 3.43 1.51
CA LEU A 472 10.35 3.35 0.33
C LEU A 472 11.76 2.83 0.67
N SER A 473 12.03 2.53 1.94
CA SER A 473 13.34 2.09 2.40
C SER A 473 13.68 0.70 1.86
N THR A 474 14.95 0.51 1.50
CA THR A 474 15.46 -0.75 0.93
C THR A 474 16.60 -1.37 1.71
N ASP A 475 17.13 -0.69 2.73
CA ASP A 475 18.18 -1.20 3.61
C ASP A 475 17.56 -1.92 4.81
N ILE A 476 17.68 -3.26 4.81
CA ILE A 476 17.06 -4.17 5.76
C ILE A 476 18.16 -4.97 6.47
N ASP A 477 18.21 -4.89 7.80
CA ASP A 477 19.14 -5.62 8.67
C ASP A 477 18.34 -6.47 9.66
N GLY A 478 18.08 -7.72 9.26
CA GLY A 478 17.13 -8.60 9.96
C GLY A 478 15.75 -7.95 10.05
N ASP A 479 15.36 -7.60 11.28
CA ASP A 479 14.06 -6.99 11.58
C ASP A 479 14.10 -5.46 11.57
N TRP A 480 15.24 -4.85 11.26
CA TRP A 480 15.42 -3.39 11.25
C TRP A 480 15.45 -2.82 9.83
N VAL A 481 14.84 -1.65 9.68
CA VAL A 481 14.73 -0.93 8.41
C VAL A 481 15.38 0.43 8.55
N ARG A 482 16.36 0.73 7.69
CA ARG A 482 17.02 2.03 7.72
C ARG A 482 16.25 3.06 6.91
N VAL A 483 15.86 4.15 7.55
CA VAL A 483 15.28 5.32 6.91
C VAL A 483 16.37 6.37 6.78
N ALA A 484 16.62 6.87 5.58
CA ALA A 484 17.65 7.88 5.33
C ALA A 484 17.11 9.03 4.47
N LEU A 485 17.45 10.25 4.87
CA LEU A 485 17.07 11.48 4.18
C LEU A 485 18.31 12.33 3.92
N PRO A 486 18.75 12.48 2.65
CA PRO A 486 19.75 13.47 2.32
C PRO A 486 19.13 14.88 2.39
N ILE A 487 19.75 15.75 3.16
CA ILE A 487 19.38 17.16 3.29
C ILE A 487 20.52 18.06 2.82
N ARG A 488 20.18 19.32 2.52
CA ARG A 488 21.16 20.39 2.34
C ARG A 488 20.93 21.43 3.42
N VAL A 489 21.95 21.68 4.24
CA VAL A 489 21.88 22.69 5.28
C VAL A 489 21.79 24.07 4.62
N LYS A 490 20.73 24.82 4.92
CA LYS A 490 20.53 26.16 4.37
C LYS A 490 21.45 27.18 5.08
N PRO A 491 21.75 28.33 4.46
CA PRO A 491 22.52 29.38 5.12
C PRO A 491 21.82 29.88 6.39
N ARG A 492 22.60 30.16 7.45
CA ARG A 492 22.14 30.69 8.76
C ARG A 492 21.28 29.74 9.59
N VAL A 493 21.20 28.45 9.24
CA VAL A 493 20.52 27.45 10.08
C VAL A 493 21.31 27.30 11.39
N ASP A 494 20.63 27.50 12.52
CA ASP A 494 21.21 27.33 13.86
C ASP A 494 20.70 26.07 14.56
N ARG A 495 19.48 25.62 14.23
CA ARG A 495 18.80 24.49 14.86
C ARG A 495 18.22 23.53 13.82
N LEU A 496 18.33 22.24 14.12
CA LEU A 496 17.76 21.15 13.36
C LEU A 496 16.87 20.30 14.26
N GLU A 497 15.68 19.98 13.76
CA GLU A 497 14.70 19.14 14.44
C GLU A 497 14.41 17.92 13.58
N VAL A 498 14.69 16.73 14.11
CA VAL A 498 14.35 15.44 13.51
C VAL A 498 13.12 14.89 14.22
N LEU A 499 12.03 14.80 13.48
CA LEU A 499 10.76 14.24 13.96
C LEU A 499 10.49 12.92 13.26
N TYR A 500 9.72 12.07 13.93
CA TYR A 500 9.21 10.85 13.35
C TYR A 500 7.71 10.75 13.62
N ASP A 501 6.93 10.66 12.54
CA ASP A 501 5.48 10.51 12.58
C ASP A 501 5.11 9.04 12.45
N ASN A 502 4.59 8.44 13.52
CA ASN A 502 4.16 7.05 13.55
C ASN A 502 3.09 6.84 14.63
N SER A 503 2.25 5.81 14.44
CA SER A 503 1.26 5.34 15.42
C SER A 503 1.87 4.47 16.52
N GLU A 504 2.98 3.80 16.24
CA GLU A 504 3.81 3.05 17.20
C GLU A 504 5.26 3.00 16.69
N LEU A 505 6.18 3.64 17.41
CA LEU A 505 7.56 3.81 16.98
C LEU A 505 8.52 3.07 17.90
N LEU A 506 9.39 2.25 17.31
CA LEU A 506 10.59 1.74 17.96
C LEU A 506 11.78 2.04 17.05
N VAL A 507 12.70 2.88 17.50
CA VAL A 507 13.85 3.33 16.71
C VAL A 507 15.15 3.24 17.47
N ASP A 508 16.22 3.12 16.71
CA ASP A 508 17.58 3.06 17.20
C ASP A 508 18.56 3.74 16.23
N ASP A 509 19.76 4.05 16.73
CA ASP A 509 20.92 4.51 15.96
C ASP A 509 20.63 5.72 15.05
N LEU A 510 20.13 6.83 15.62
CA LEU A 510 20.01 8.08 14.87
C LEU A 510 21.40 8.66 14.59
N LEU A 511 21.70 8.86 13.31
CA LEU A 511 22.95 9.41 12.81
C LEU A 511 22.68 10.62 11.90
N ILE A 512 23.35 11.74 12.21
CA ILE A 512 23.41 12.92 11.36
C ILE A 512 24.86 13.13 10.96
N ARG A 513 25.16 13.00 9.66
CA ARG A 513 26.53 13.11 9.15
C ARG A 513 26.59 13.83 7.80
N PRO A 514 27.71 14.48 7.46
CA PRO A 514 27.96 14.93 6.09
C PRO A 514 28.06 13.75 5.12
N LEU A 515 27.58 13.91 3.88
CA LEU A 515 27.62 12.83 2.88
C LEU A 515 29.04 12.41 2.48
N ASP A 516 30.02 13.31 2.59
CA ASP A 516 31.43 13.08 2.28
C ASP A 516 32.25 12.56 3.49
N THR A 517 31.58 12.20 4.58
CA THR A 517 32.21 11.78 5.83
C THR A 517 31.80 10.36 6.20
N ASP A 518 32.80 9.49 6.37
CA ASP A 518 32.63 8.17 6.96
C ASP A 518 32.75 8.30 8.49
N VAL A 519 31.79 7.70 9.19
CA VAL A 519 31.68 7.72 10.65
C VAL A 519 31.84 6.31 11.18
N TYR A 520 32.77 6.14 12.11
CA TYR A 520 33.10 4.88 12.75
C TYR A 520 32.86 4.93 14.26
N TRP A 521 32.32 3.87 14.83
CA TRP A 521 32.26 3.65 16.27
C TRP A 521 32.24 2.16 16.59
N TYR A 522 32.36 1.82 17.88
CA TYR A 522 32.21 0.46 18.35
C TYR A 522 30.89 0.35 19.11
N ASP A 523 30.13 -0.71 18.87
CA ASP A 523 28.95 -1.04 19.65
C ASP A 523 29.31 -1.67 21.02
N GLU A 524 28.29 -2.04 21.80
CA GLU A 524 28.48 -2.65 23.13
C GLU A 524 29.24 -4.00 23.05
N GLN A 525 29.09 -4.73 21.94
CA GLN A 525 29.80 -6.00 21.70
C GLN A 525 31.18 -5.80 21.07
N ARG A 526 31.64 -4.55 20.95
CA ARG A 526 32.91 -4.13 20.33
C ARG A 526 33.01 -4.48 18.84
N ARG A 527 31.89 -4.61 18.15
CA ARG A 527 31.86 -4.69 16.69
C ARG A 527 32.06 -3.30 16.10
N LEU A 528 32.80 -3.25 15.01
CA LEU A 528 33.05 -2.00 14.30
C LEU A 528 31.86 -1.64 13.42
N ILE A 529 31.34 -0.43 13.61
CA ILE A 529 30.21 0.11 12.88
C ILE A 529 30.69 1.23 11.94
N LEU A 530 30.21 1.22 10.69
CA LEU A 530 30.47 2.23 9.68
C LEU A 530 29.14 2.82 9.22
N ASN A 531 28.91 4.13 9.44
CA ASN A 531 27.72 4.85 8.98
C ASN A 531 26.38 4.16 9.36
N GLY A 532 26.35 3.44 10.49
CA GLY A 532 25.18 2.67 10.95
C GLY A 532 25.15 1.21 10.53
N TYR A 533 26.11 0.73 9.72
CA TYR A 533 26.22 -0.67 9.32
C TYR A 533 27.28 -1.39 10.14
N SER A 534 26.96 -2.56 10.69
CA SER A 534 28.01 -3.45 11.19
C SER A 534 28.86 -3.93 10.02
N ILE A 535 30.17 -3.73 10.11
CA ILE A 535 31.12 -4.30 9.15
C ILE A 535 31.81 -5.56 9.70
N GLU A 536 31.31 -6.05 10.83
CA GLU A 536 31.64 -7.35 11.40
C GLU A 536 30.43 -8.29 11.34
N PRO A 537 30.66 -9.61 11.23
CA PRO A 537 29.60 -10.62 11.18
C PRO A 537 28.71 -10.64 12.42
#